data_AF-A0AAD6Y024-F1
#
_entry.id   AF-A0AAD6Y024-F1
#
_cell.length_a   1.000
_cell.length_b   1.000
_cell.length_c   1.000
_cell.angle_alpha   90.00
_cell.angle_beta   90.00
_cell.angle_gamma   90.00
#
_symmetry.space_group_name_H-M   'P 1'
#
loop_
_entity.id
_entity.type
_entity.pdbx_description
1 polymer ?
#
loop_
_entity_poly.entity_id
_entity_poly.type
_entity_poly.pdbx_seq_one_letter_code
_entity_poly.pdbx_strand_id
1 'polypeptide(L)' 'FRNHLKYWVDDLYRLYPHTRDQHRRANIHVAFHIHDFLLLFGPVMGWWAFPFERMFGFLQ' A
#
# COMPACT_ATOMS: atom_id res chain seq x y z
N PHE A 1 4.39 -2.70 -12.71
CA PHE A 1 3.25 -2.82 -11.78
C PHE A 1 2.72 -1.46 -11.31
N ARG A 2 3.56 -0.51 -10.84
CA ARG A 2 3.10 0.80 -10.32
C ARG A 2 2.21 1.57 -11.28
N ASN A 3 2.54 1.59 -12.57
CA ASN A 3 1.72 2.26 -13.57
C ASN A 3 0.33 1.64 -13.68
N HIS A 4 0.21 0.30 -13.67
CA HIS A 4 -1.09 -0.38 -13.66
C HIS A 4 -1.88 -0.08 -12.38
N LEU A 5 -1.21 -0.05 -11.23
CA LEU A 5 -1.83 0.34 -9.97
C LEU A 5 -2.34 1.78 -10.01
N LYS A 6 -1.55 2.70 -10.57
CA LYS A 6 -1.93 4.10 -10.77
C LYS A 6 -3.15 4.23 -11.68
N TYR A 7 -3.15 3.55 -12.83
CA TYR A 7 -4.31 3.56 -13.74
C TYR A 7 -5.57 3.05 -13.05
N TRP A 8 -5.47 1.96 -12.28
CA TRP A 8 -6.59 1.44 -11.51
C TRP A 8 -7.10 2.44 -10.46
N VAL A 9 -6.20 3.11 -9.74
CA VAL A 9 -6.55 4.14 -8.75
C VAL A 9 -7.20 5.36 -9.42
N ASP A 10 -6.65 5.82 -10.54
CA ASP A 10 -7.20 6.95 -11.29
C ASP A 10 -8.61 6.62 -11.81
N ASP A 11 -8.82 5.40 -12.30
CA ASP A 11 -10.13 4.96 -12.80
C ASP A 11 -11.16 4.77 -11.67
N LEU A 12 -10.72 4.29 -10.50
CA LEU A 12 -11.53 4.23 -9.29
C LEU A 12 -12.05 5.62 -8.92
N TYR A 13 -11.19 6.66 -8.95
CA TYR A 13 -11.61 8.03 -8.65
C TYR A 13 -12.51 8.62 -9.73
N ARG A 14 -12.31 8.24 -10.99
CA ARG A 14 -13.15 8.67 -12.11
C ARG A 14 -14.56 8.09 -12.00
N LEU A 15 -14.67 6.79 -11.70
CA LEU A 15 -15.95 6.08 -11.61
C LEU A 15 -16.68 6.32 -10.28
N TYR A 16 -15.93 6.49 -9.20
CA TYR A 16 -16.46 6.65 -7.85
C TYR A 16 -15.81 7.86 -7.15
N PRO A 17 -16.21 9.10 -7.48
CA PRO A 17 -15.53 10.31 -6.99
C PRO A 17 -15.50 10.45 -5.46
N HIS A 18 -16.48 9.88 -4.76
CA HIS A 18 -16.54 9.85 -3.28
C HIS A 18 -15.41 9.00 -2.65
N THR A 19 -14.72 8.17 -3.43
CA THR A 19 -13.56 7.40 -2.97
C THR A 19 -12.26 8.22 -3.01
N ARG A 20 -12.27 9.44 -3.56
CA ARG A 20 -11.07 10.26 -3.71
C ARG A 20 -10.44 10.64 -2.36
N ASP A 21 -11.25 10.88 -1.33
CA ASP A 21 -10.76 11.07 0.05
C ASP A 21 -10.10 9.81 0.63
N GLN A 22 -10.40 8.63 0.06
CA GLN A 22 -9.78 7.35 0.43
C GLN A 22 -8.38 7.17 -0.16
N HIS A 23 -7.88 8.10 -0.99
CA HIS A 23 -6.49 8.12 -1.45
C HIS A 23 -5.47 8.07 -0.31
N ARG A 24 -5.85 8.55 0.87
CA ARG A 24 -5.01 8.53 2.08
C ARG A 24 -5.04 7.20 2.83
N ARG A 25 -5.77 6.18 2.34
CA ARG A 25 -5.78 4.87 3.00
C ARG A 25 -4.40 4.24 2.89
N ALA A 26 -3.86 3.85 4.03
CA ALA A 26 -2.56 3.19 4.15
C ALA A 26 -2.42 2.01 3.18
N ASN A 27 -3.50 1.26 2.93
CA ASN A 27 -3.48 0.12 2.00
C ASN A 27 -3.12 0.52 0.56
N ILE A 28 -3.69 1.62 0.04
CA ILE A 28 -3.39 2.10 -1.31
C ILE A 28 -1.94 2.60 -1.36
N HIS A 29 -1.51 3.34 -0.34
CA HIS A 29 -0.12 3.81 -0.23
C HIS A 29 0.89 2.65 -0.17
N VAL A 30 0.67 1.67 0.71
CA VAL A 30 1.51 0.48 0.83
C VAL A 30 1.53 -0.34 -0.46
N ALA A 31 0.42 -0.41 -1.21
CA ALA A 31 0.39 -1.11 -2.50
C ALA A 31 1.35 -0.49 -3.54
N PHE A 32 1.63 0.82 -3.48
CA PHE A 32 2.67 1.45 -4.32
C PHE A 32 4.09 1.06 -3.90
N HIS A 33 4.30 0.80 -2.61
CA HIS A 33 5.59 0.43 -2.02
C HIS A 33 5.80 -1.08 -1.87
N ILE A 34 4.80 -1.90 -2.19
CA ILE A 34 4.83 -3.36 -1.95
C ILE A 34 6.07 -4.03 -2.56
N HIS A 35 6.46 -3.61 -3.77
CA HIS A 35 7.65 -4.14 -4.42
C HIS A 35 8.94 -3.79 -3.66
N ASP A 36 9.05 -2.55 -3.18
CA ASP A 36 10.23 -2.12 -2.43
C ASP A 36 10.29 -2.85 -1.08
N PHE A 37 9.14 -3.00 -0.43
CA PHE A 37 9.03 -3.74 0.82
C PHE A 37 9.32 -5.23 0.65
N LEU A 38 8.91 -5.85 -0.45
CA LEU A 38 9.27 -7.24 -0.75
C LEU A 38 10.78 -7.41 -0.91
N LEU A 39 11.46 -6.44 -1.54
CA LEU A 39 12.92 -6.46 -1.68
C LEU A 39 13.65 -6.23 -0.34
N LEU A 40 13.11 -5.35 0.52
CA LEU A 40 13.75 -4.99 1.78
C LEU A 40 13.45 -5.96 2.93
N PHE A 41 12.23 -6.48 2.97
CA PHE A 41 11.67 -7.19 4.13
C PHE A 41 11.28 -8.64 3.82
N GLY A 42 11.42 -9.07 2.57
CA GLY A 42 11.05 -10.41 2.14
C GLY A 42 9.53 -10.60 2.03
N PRO A 43 9.04 -11.86 2.06
CA PRO A 43 7.63 -12.18 1.81
C PRO A 43 6.66 -11.50 2.78
N VAL A 44 5.53 -10.99 2.26
CA VAL A 44 4.48 -10.31 3.04
C VAL A 44 3.99 -11.13 4.24
N MET A 45 3.93 -12.46 4.10
CA MET A 45 3.49 -13.36 5.18
C MET A 45 4.39 -13.26 6.42
N GLY A 46 5.66 -12.89 6.25
CA GLY A 46 6.60 -12.66 7.35
C GLY A 46 6.47 -11.28 8.01
N TRP A 47 5.74 -10.34 7.40
CA TRP A 47 5.58 -8.99 7.94
C TRP A 47 4.65 -8.91 9.14
N TRP A 48 3.88 -9.98 9.40
CA TRP A 48 3.08 -10.15 10.62
C TRP A 48 3.86 -10.83 11.75
N ALA A 49 5.16 -11.07 11.58
CA ALA A 49 6.02 -11.49 12.68
C ALA A 49 6.34 -10.30 13.60
N PHE A 50 6.38 -10.56 14.92
CA PHE A 50 6.58 -9.60 16.02
C PHE A 50 7.56 -8.41 15.78
N PRO A 51 8.74 -8.57 15.13
CA PRO A 51 9.61 -7.42 14.85
C PRO A 51 9.06 -6.43 13.82
N PHE A 52 8.27 -6.89 12.85
CA PHE A 52 7.70 -6.03 11.81
C PHE A 52 6.48 -5.25 12.30
N GLU A 53 5.60 -5.86 13.10
CA GLU A 53 4.47 -5.14 13.73
C GLU A 53 4.94 -3.94 14.55
N ARG A 54 6.03 -4.10 15.30
CA ARG A 54 6.66 -3.01 16.05
C ARG A 54 7.17 -1.91 15.12
N MET A 55 7.85 -2.27 14.02
CA MET A 55 8.42 -1.29 13.08
C MET A 55 7.34 -0.52 12.31
N PHE A 56 6.26 -1.19 11.88
CA PHE A 56 5.13 -0.54 11.23
C PHE A 56 4.36 0.38 12.18
N GLY A 57 4.25 0.03 13.47
CA GLY A 57 3.64 0.91 14.48
C GLY A 57 4.39 2.23 14.71
N PHE A 58 5.70 2.30 14.42
CA PHE A 58 6.49 3.53 14.50
C PHE A 58 6.42 4.42 13.25
N LEU A 59 5.96 3.89 12.12
CA LEU A 59 5.95 4.56 10.80
C LEU A 59 4.58 5.16 10.42
N GLN A 60 3.58 5.05 11.31
CA GLN A 60 2.22 5.57 11.11
C GLN A 60 2.08 7.06 11.42
#